data_AF-A0A3D3SW29-F1
#
_entry.id   AF-A0A3D3SW29-F1
#
_cell.length_a   1.000
_cell.length_b   1.000
_cell.length_c   1.000
_cell.angle_alpha   90.00
_cell.angle_beta   90.00
_cell.angle_gamma   90.00
#
_symmetry.space_group_name_H-M   'P 1'
#
loop_
_entity.id
_entity.type
_entity.pdbx_description
1 polymer ?
#
loop_
_entity_poly.entity_id
_entity_poly.type
_entity_poly.pdbx_seq_one_letter_code
_entity_poly.pdbx_strand_id
1 'polypeptide(L)'
;SLPYFFGSLKVAITLAFVGAVVSETVGANKGIGKLMLDAQASFQIQIVFAGLLVLAFLGIVLYILTALIEQRFTGWAFRGQNR
;
A
#
# COMPACT_ATOMS: atom_id res chain seq x y z
N SER A 1 4.08 22.21 -12.06
CA SER A 1 4.06 20.79 -12.50
C SER A 1 4.37 19.80 -11.36
N LEU A 2 5.27 20.12 -10.42
CA LEU A 2 5.61 19.22 -9.29
C LEU A 2 4.44 18.79 -8.37
N PRO A 3 3.46 19.64 -8.00
CA PRO A 3 2.35 19.23 -7.13
C PRO A 3 1.48 18.12 -7.75
N TYR A 4 1.26 18.17 -9.06
CA TYR A 4 0.49 17.17 -9.79
C TYR A 4 1.23 15.83 -9.89
N PHE A 5 2.57 15.85 -10.00
CA PHE A 5 3.39 14.63 -10.03
C PHE A 5 3.28 13.84 -8.71
N PHE A 6 3.33 14.52 -7.56
CA PHE A 6 3.15 13.88 -6.25
C PHE A 6 1.70 13.40 -6.03
N GLY A 7 0.71 14.13 -6.55
CA GLY A 7 -0.68 13.67 -6.59
C GLY A 7 -0.84 12.36 -7.37
N SER A 8 -0.27 12.24 -8.57
CA SER A 8 -0.27 10.99 -9.34
C SER A 8 0.54 9.87 -8.68
N LEU A 9 1.64 10.20 -7.98
CA LEU A 9 2.49 9.21 -7.31
C LEU A 9 1.76 8.53 -6.16
N LYS A 10 0.94 9.27 -5.39
CA LYS A 10 0.07 8.69 -4.34
C LYS A 10 -0.89 7.64 -4.89
N VAL A 11 -1.54 7.95 -6.02
CA VAL A 11 -2.47 7.02 -6.68
C VAL A 11 -1.74 5.82 -7.26
N ALA A 12 -0.55 6.02 -7.83
CA ALA A 12 0.27 4.93 -8.36
C ALA A 12 0.70 3.94 -7.26
N ILE A 13 1.05 4.42 -6.06
CA ILE A 13 1.47 3.56 -4.96
C ILE A 13 0.30 2.73 -4.39
N THR A 14 -0.89 3.30 -4.26
CA THR A 14 -2.05 2.51 -3.82
C THR A 14 -2.40 1.44 -4.85
N LEU A 15 -2.37 1.75 -6.15
CA LEU A 15 -2.54 0.76 -7.22
C LEU A 15 -1.46 -0.32 -7.20
N ALA A 16 -0.19 0.05 -7.00
CA ALA A 16 0.92 -0.88 -6.92
C ALA A 16 0.80 -1.82 -5.71
N PHE A 17 0.35 -1.31 -4.55
CA PHE A 17 0.09 -2.11 -3.37
C PHE A 17 -1.02 -3.14 -3.63
N VAL A 18 -2.15 -2.71 -4.18
CA VAL A 18 -3.24 -3.62 -4.54
C VAL A 18 -2.77 -4.67 -5.57
N GLY A 19 -2.03 -4.25 -6.58
CA GLY A 19 -1.45 -5.14 -7.59
C GLY A 19 -0.47 -6.16 -7.01
N ALA A 20 0.35 -5.76 -6.04
CA ALA A 20 1.26 -6.67 -5.35
C ALA A 20 0.49 -7.74 -4.56
N VAL A 21 -0.54 -7.35 -3.79
CA VAL A 21 -1.38 -8.28 -3.04
C VAL A 21 -2.11 -9.26 -3.97
N VAL A 22 -2.64 -8.79 -5.11
CA VAL A 22 -3.29 -9.66 -6.10
C VAL A 22 -2.28 -10.57 -6.81
N SER A 23 -1.08 -10.08 -7.11
CA SER A 23 -0.02 -10.93 -7.67
C SER A 23 0.42 -12.02 -6.70
N GLU A 24 0.43 -11.71 -5.40
CA GLU A 24 0.78 -12.63 -4.34
C GLU A 24 -0.25 -13.76 -4.19
N THR A 25 -1.53 -13.47 -4.40
CA THR A 25 -2.59 -14.48 -4.32
C THR A 25 -2.61 -15.44 -5.52
N VAL A 26 -2.16 -14.99 -6.70
CA VAL A 26 -2.23 -15.78 -7.95
C VAL A 26 -0.93 -16.55 -8.25
N GLY A 27 0.24 -15.97 -7.96
CA GLY A 27 1.53 -16.51 -8.42
C GLY A 27 2.58 -16.76 -7.35
N ALA A 28 2.40 -16.27 -6.12
CA ALA A 28 3.39 -16.46 -5.07
C ALA A 28 3.15 -17.77 -4.29
N ASN A 29 4.23 -18.54 -4.09
CA ASN A 29 4.21 -19.73 -3.22
C ASN A 29 4.26 -19.38 -1.72
N LYS A 30 4.55 -18.13 -1.38
CA LYS A 30 4.63 -17.63 0.00
C LYS A 30 4.19 -16.18 0.04
N GLY A 31 3.37 -15.83 1.04
CA GLY A 31 2.88 -14.47 1.23
C GLY A 31 1.66 -14.43 2.15
N ILE A 32 1.38 -13.28 2.76
CA ILE A 32 0.19 -13.03 3.59
C ILE A 32 -1.10 -13.22 2.78
N GLY A 33 -1.16 -12.71 1.54
CA GLY A 33 -2.33 -12.87 0.67
C GLY A 33 -2.58 -14.33 0.30
N LYS A 34 -1.50 -15.10 0.03
CA LYS A 34 -1.61 -16.53 -0.25
C LYS A 34 -1.97 -17.35 1.00
N LEU A 35 -1.36 -17.03 2.15
CA LEU A 35 -1.69 -17.65 3.44
C LEU A 35 -3.16 -17.42 3.82
N MET A 36 -3.69 -16.21 3.57
CA MET A 36 -5.09 -15.91 3.79
C MET A 36 -6.01 -16.71 2.85
N LEU A 37 -5.63 -16.88 1.59
CA LEU A 37 -6.37 -17.72 0.65
C LEU A 37 -6.40 -19.19 1.08
N ASP A 38 -5.26 -19.73 1.50
CA ASP A 38 -5.16 -21.12 1.94
C ASP A 38 -5.90 -21.34 3.27
N ALA A 39 -5.85 -20.37 4.19
CA ALA A 39 -6.62 -20.37 5.42
C ALA A 39 -8.13 -20.26 5.16
N GLN A 40 -8.54 -19.46 4.17
CA GLN A 40 -9.94 -19.35 3.75
C GLN A 40 -10.46 -20.70 3.21
N ALA A 41 -9.67 -21.38 2.38
CA ALA A 41 -9.99 -22.73 1.90
C ALA A 41 -10.08 -23.77 3.04
N SER A 42 -9.33 -23.55 4.12
CA SER A 42 -9.35 -24.38 5.34
C SER A 42 -10.41 -23.95 6.37
N PHE A 43 -11.28 -22.98 6.04
CA PHE A 43 -12.28 -22.37 6.93
C PHE A 43 -11.70 -21.78 8.24
N GLN A 44 -10.41 -21.41 8.25
CA GLN A 44 -9.72 -20.80 9.39
C GLN A 44 -9.87 -19.28 9.36
N ILE A 45 -11.08 -18.81 9.66
CA ILE A 45 -11.45 -17.39 9.62
C ILE A 45 -10.56 -16.54 10.55
N GLN A 46 -10.06 -17.13 11.65
CA GLN A 46 -9.16 -16.49 12.60
C GLN A 46 -7.87 -16.00 11.92
N ILE A 47 -7.27 -16.82 11.05
CA ILE A 47 -6.05 -16.47 10.32
C ILE A 47 -6.34 -15.45 9.22
N VAL A 48 -7.48 -15.58 8.54
CA VAL A 48 -7.92 -14.60 7.53
C VAL A 48 -8.09 -13.22 8.15
N PHE A 49 -8.69 -13.13 9.34
CA PHE A 49 -8.86 -11.86 10.05
C PHE A 49 -7.53 -11.27 10.51
N ALA A 50 -6.63 -12.10 11.03
CA ALA A 50 -5.27 -11.68 11.39
C ALA A 50 -4.53 -11.14 10.16
N GLY A 51 -4.61 -11.83 9.02
CA GLY A 51 -4.01 -11.40 7.77
C GLY A 51 -4.60 -10.10 7.23
N LEU A 52 -5.92 -9.90 7.34
CA LEU A 52 -6.58 -8.63 7.00
C LEU A 52 -6.05 -7.47 7.83
N LEU A 53 -5.88 -7.66 9.15
CA LEU A 53 -5.32 -6.63 10.03
C LEU A 53 -3.87 -6.29 9.65
N VAL A 54 -3.07 -7.31 9.33
CA VAL A 54 -1.69 -7.09 8.88
C VAL A 54 -1.66 -6.36 7.54
N LEU A 55 -2.52 -6.71 6.57
CA LEU A 55 -2.62 -6.02 5.29
C LEU A 55 -3.07 -4.56 5.47
N ALA A 56 -4.04 -4.30 6.34
CA ALA A 56 -4.49 -2.95 6.66
C ALA A 56 -3.34 -2.13 7.28
N PHE A 57 -2.61 -2.72 8.23
CA PHE A 57 -1.43 -2.09 8.82
C PHE A 57 -0.35 -1.80 7.77
N LEU A 58 -0.04 -2.75 6.89
CA LEU A 58 0.95 -2.57 5.82
C LEU A 58 0.53 -1.46 4.85
N GLY A 59 -0.77 -1.40 4.49
CA GLY A 59 -1.32 -0.35 3.65
C GLY A 59 -1.19 1.03 4.29
N ILE A 60 -1.44 1.16 5.60
CA ILE A 60 -1.24 2.40 6.35
C ILE A 60 0.26 2.77 6.37
N VAL A 61 1.15 1.80 6.63
CA VAL A 61 2.60 2.03 6.61
C VAL A 61 3.06 2.51 5.24
N LEU A 62 2.60 1.88 4.15
CA LEU A 62 2.88 2.31 2.77
C LEU A 62 2.37 3.73 2.48
N TYR A 63 1.17 4.05 2.96
CA TYR A 63 0.61 5.40 2.84
C TYR A 63 1.47 6.42 3.58
N ILE A 64 1.87 6.13 4.83
CA ILE A 64 2.74 7.01 5.62
C ILE A 64 4.11 7.15 4.96
N LEU A 65 4.73 6.07 4.49
CA LEU A 65 6.00 6.12 3.75
C LEU A 65 5.89 7.02 2.52
N THR A 66 4.77 6.91 1.79
CA THR A 66 4.49 7.77 0.63
C THR A 66 4.34 9.23 1.03
N ALA A 67 3.61 9.51 2.11
CA ALA A 67 3.44 10.86 2.65
C ALA A 67 4.77 11.45 3.14
N LEU A 68 5.65 10.64 3.76
CA LEU A 68 6.99 11.06 4.17
C LEU A 68 7.89 11.34 2.97
N ILE A 69 7.84 10.51 1.92
CA ILE A 69 8.54 10.75 0.66
C ILE A 69 8.04 12.04 0.04
N GLU A 70 6.73 12.25 -0.03
CA GLU A 70 6.15 13.52 -0.50
C GLU A 70 6.68 14.69 0.34
N GLN A 71 6.62 14.64 1.67
CA GLN A 71 7.08 15.72 2.54
C GLN A 71 8.59 15.99 2.40
N ARG A 72 9.40 14.93 2.22
CA ARG A 72 10.86 15.03 2.03
C ARG A 72 11.20 15.71 0.70
N PHE A 73 10.51 15.37 -0.39
CA PHE A 73 10.79 15.89 -1.72
C PHE A 73 10.04 17.20 -2.05
N THR A 74 8.84 17.42 -1.50
CA THR A 74 8.06 18.68 -1.66
C THR A 74 8.32 19.71 -0.56
N GLY A 75 9.16 19.41 0.44
CA GLY A 75 9.61 20.38 1.45
C GLY A 75 10.25 21.65 0.88
N TRP A 76 10.73 21.62 -0.38
CA TRP A 76 11.20 22.80 -1.13
C TRP A 76 10.11 23.53 -1.93
N ALA A 77 9.02 22.85 -2.31
CA ALA A 77 7.98 23.39 -3.19
C ALA A 77 6.92 24.21 -2.43
N PHE A 78 6.76 24.00 -1.11
CA PHE A 78 5.80 24.78 -0.29
C PHE A 78 6.26 26.23 -0.04
N ARG A 79 7.47 26.63 -0.48
CA ARG A 79 7.91 28.03 -0.47
C ARG A 79 7.44 28.86 -1.67
N GLY A 80 6.75 28.26 -2.65
CA GLY A 80 6.47 28.90 -3.94
C GLY A 80 5.03 29.35 -4.22
N GLN A 81 4.06 29.06 -3.37
CA GLN A 81 2.65 29.37 -3.65
C GLN A 81 2.08 30.39 -2.66
N ASN A 82 2.66 31.58 -2.69
CA ASN A 82 2.04 32.79 -2.13
C ASN A 82 2.08 33.88 -3.20
N ARG A 83 1.21 33.75 -4.20
CA ARG A 83 0.72 34.84 -5.05
C ARG A 83 -0.69 34.49 -5.53
#